data_AF-X0Z696-F1
#
_entry.id   AF-X0Z696-F1
#
_cell.length_a   1.000
_cell.length_b   1.000
_cell.length_c   1.000
_cell.angle_alpha   90.00
_cell.angle_beta   90.00
_cell.angle_gamma   90.00
#
_symmetry.space_group_name_H-M   'P 1'
#
loop_
_entity.id
_entity.type
_entity.pdbx_description
1 polymer ?
#
loop_
_entity_poly.entity_id
_entity_poly.type
_entity_poly.pdbx_seq_one_letter_code
_entity_poly.pdbx_strand_id
1 'polypeptide(L)'
;MLRWAEVKGGYRRGAVEFFLATCQFELAPAPSVEEVQANAGLVRDVTDVPVVLSAIKARPDYLLTNDKDFHTERTKTVLKKQGVQV
;
A
#
# COMPACT_ATOMS: atom_id res chain seq x y z
N MET A 1 19.36 -17.14 13.90
CA MET A 1 18.82 -15.77 14.02
C MET A 1 17.42 -15.68 13.39
N LEU A 2 16.51 -16.61 13.73
CA LEU A 2 15.15 -16.72 13.16
C LEU A 2 14.05 -16.81 14.23
N ARG A 3 14.42 -16.81 15.53
CA ARG A 3 13.49 -17.03 16.65
C ARG A 3 12.77 -15.78 17.18
N TRP A 4 13.13 -14.59 16.70
CA TRP A 4 12.61 -13.33 17.26
C TRP A 4 11.28 -12.86 16.62
N ALA A 5 10.96 -13.31 15.40
CA ALA A 5 9.75 -12.89 14.68
C ALA A 5 8.50 -13.75 15.00
N GLU A 6 8.67 -15.05 15.29
CA GLU A 6 7.55 -15.96 15.54
C GLU A 6 6.84 -15.69 16.87
N VAL A 7 7.55 -15.20 17.89
CA VAL A 7 7.01 -15.06 19.26
C VAL A 7 6.11 -13.81 19.43
N LYS A 8 6.22 -12.79 18.57
CA LYS A 8 5.34 -11.59 18.60
C LYS A 8 4.25 -11.57 17.52
N GLY A 9 4.32 -12.43 16.50
CA GLY A 9 3.52 -12.32 15.28
C GLY A 9 2.23 -13.15 15.24
N GLY A 10 2.13 -14.23 16.03
CA GLY A 10 1.03 -15.22 15.90
C GLY A 10 -0.36 -14.64 16.12
N TYR A 11 -0.55 -13.88 17.21
CA TYR A 11 -1.84 -13.26 17.53
C TYR A 11 -2.26 -12.18 16.51
N ARG A 12 -1.28 -11.42 15.98
CA ARG A 12 -1.54 -10.37 14.97
C ARG A 12 -1.94 -10.96 13.62
N ARG A 13 -1.34 -12.08 13.22
CA ARG A 13 -1.71 -12.77 11.98
C ARG A 13 -3.16 -13.28 12.05
N GLY A 14 -3.52 -13.99 13.11
CA GLY A 14 -4.89 -14.50 13.28
C GLY A 14 -5.94 -13.39 13.35
N ALA A 15 -5.62 -12.25 13.98
CA ALA A 15 -6.53 -11.10 14.01
C ALA A 15 -6.75 -10.47 12.61
N VAL A 16 -5.70 -10.35 11.80
CA VAL A 16 -5.83 -9.84 10.41
C VAL A 16 -6.58 -10.84 9.54
N GLU A 17 -6.28 -12.13 9.63
CA GLU A 17 -6.99 -13.18 8.90
C GLU A 17 -8.48 -13.20 9.26
N PHE A 18 -8.82 -13.12 10.55
CA PHE A 18 -10.20 -13.01 11.00
C PHE A 18 -10.89 -11.74 10.50
N PHE A 19 -10.20 -10.59 10.56
CA PHE A 19 -10.74 -9.34 10.02
C PHE A 19 -11.03 -9.45 8.52
N LEU A 20 -10.09 -9.96 7.73
CA LEU A 20 -10.28 -10.15 6.29
C LEU A 20 -11.38 -11.18 5.97
N ALA A 21 -11.54 -12.22 6.81
CA ALA A 21 -12.61 -13.22 6.62
C ALA A 21 -14.01 -12.69 6.96
N THR A 22 -14.11 -11.61 7.74
CA THR A 22 -15.38 -11.09 8.26
C THR A 22 -15.76 -9.72 7.73
N CYS A 23 -14.80 -8.95 7.22
CA CYS A 23 -15.06 -7.65 6.61
C CYS A 23 -15.43 -7.81 5.12
N GLN A 24 -16.24 -6.90 4.62
CA GLN A 24 -16.40 -6.72 3.18
C GLN A 24 -15.23 -5.89 2.69
N PHE A 25 -14.52 -6.40 1.69
CA PHE A 25 -13.41 -5.71 1.06
C PHE A 25 -13.43 -5.95 -0.44
N GLU A 26 -12.78 -5.05 -1.16
CA GLU A 26 -12.52 -5.18 -2.57
C GLU A 26 -11.02 -5.34 -2.78
N LEU A 27 -10.64 -6.19 -3.73
CA LEU A 27 -9.25 -6.31 -4.14
C LEU A 27 -8.89 -5.14 -5.04
N ALA A 28 -7.91 -4.34 -4.62
CA ALA A 28 -7.36 -3.31 -5.48
C ALA A 28 -6.71 -3.95 -6.73
N PRO A 29 -6.87 -3.33 -7.91
CA PRO A 29 -6.29 -3.85 -9.14
C PRO A 29 -4.77 -3.81 -9.07
N ALA A 30 -4.13 -4.95 -9.29
CA ALA A 30 -2.68 -5.06 -9.34
C ALA A 30 -2.13 -4.39 -10.62
N PRO A 31 -1.07 -3.58 -10.52
CA PRO A 31 -0.37 -3.06 -11.69
C PRO A 31 0.45 -4.16 -12.38
N SER A 32 0.63 -4.03 -13.69
CA SER A 32 1.54 -4.89 -14.45
C SER A 32 3.00 -4.53 -14.14
N VAL A 33 3.92 -5.44 -14.46
CA VAL A 33 5.35 -5.22 -14.27
C VAL A 33 5.83 -4.03 -15.11
N GLU A 34 5.31 -3.88 -16.32
CA GLU A 34 5.64 -2.79 -17.24
C GLU A 34 5.17 -1.43 -16.68
N GLU A 35 3.97 -1.39 -16.09
CA GLU A 35 3.47 -0.17 -15.43
C GLU A 35 4.34 0.23 -14.25
N VAL A 36 4.76 -0.74 -13.43
CA VAL A 36 5.68 -0.49 -12.31
C VAL A 36 7.02 0.05 -12.81
N GLN A 37 7.59 -0.57 -13.85
CA GLN A 37 8.85 -0.12 -14.44
C GLN A 37 8.76 1.29 -15.04
N ALA A 38 7.68 1.58 -15.77
CA ALA A 38 7.42 2.90 -16.35
C ALA A 38 7.26 4.01 -15.29
N ASN A 39 6.89 3.64 -14.07
CA ASN A 39 6.66 4.55 -12.95
C ASN A 39 7.67 4.37 -11.80
N ALA A 40 8.84 3.79 -12.06
CA ALA A 40 9.84 3.51 -11.02
C ALA A 40 10.28 4.76 -10.22
N GLY A 41 10.16 5.95 -10.80
CA GLY A 41 10.46 7.22 -10.15
C GLY A 41 9.26 7.92 -9.50
N LEU A 42 8.11 7.27 -9.37
CA LEU A 42 6.90 7.91 -8.82
C LEU A 42 7.07 8.31 -7.35
N VAL A 43 7.71 7.43 -6.59
CA VAL A 43 8.01 7.58 -5.16
C VAL A 43 9.49 7.29 -4.90
N ARG A 44 9.96 7.54 -3.67
CA ARG A 44 11.37 7.41 -3.32
C ARG A 44 11.83 5.95 -3.31
N ASP A 45 11.05 5.07 -2.68
CA ASP A 45 11.31 3.65 -2.64
C ASP A 45 10.59 2.96 -3.82
N VAL A 46 11.36 2.29 -4.67
CA VAL A 46 10.82 1.57 -5.83
C VAL A 46 9.85 0.46 -5.43
N THR A 47 10.00 -0.09 -4.22
CA THR A 47 9.13 -1.16 -3.71
C THR A 47 7.71 -0.68 -3.38
N ASP A 48 7.53 0.64 -3.20
CA ASP A 48 6.23 1.26 -2.96
C ASP A 48 5.45 1.58 -4.24
N VAL A 49 6.12 1.59 -5.40
CA VAL A 49 5.49 1.92 -6.70
C VAL A 49 4.26 1.05 -6.99
N PRO A 50 4.28 -0.28 -6.79
CA PRO A 50 3.08 -1.11 -7.00
C PRO A 50 1.91 -0.71 -6.09
N VAL A 51 2.17 -0.29 -4.86
CA VAL A 51 1.14 0.11 -3.88
C VAL A 51 0.51 1.43 -4.30
N VAL A 52 1.33 2.42 -4.67
CA VAL A 52 0.85 3.72 -5.16
C VAL A 52 0.00 3.56 -6.42
N LEU A 53 0.46 2.76 -7.39
CA LEU A 53 -0.29 2.50 -8.61
C LEU A 53 -1.62 1.78 -8.35
N SER A 54 -1.62 0.79 -7.44
CA SER A 54 -2.85 0.12 -7.01
C SER A 54 -3.84 1.11 -6.39
N ALA A 55 -3.36 2.01 -5.53
CA ALA A 55 -4.19 3.04 -4.91
C ALA A 55 -4.77 4.02 -5.95
N ILE A 56 -3.94 4.50 -6.88
CA ILE A 56 -4.39 5.38 -7.98
C ILE A 56 -5.47 4.70 -8.82
N LYS A 57 -5.30 3.41 -9.14
CA LYS A 57 -6.29 2.67 -9.94
C LYS A 57 -7.58 2.38 -9.16
N ALA A 58 -7.47 2.06 -7.88
CA ALA A 58 -8.62 1.83 -7.01
C ALA A 58 -9.40 3.13 -6.71
N ARG A 59 -8.72 4.30 -6.76
CA ARG A 59 -9.27 5.63 -6.46
C ARG A 59 -10.03 5.72 -5.13
N PRO A 60 -9.45 5.29 -4.00
CA PRO A 60 -10.06 5.52 -2.71
C PRO A 60 -10.01 7.01 -2.35
N ASP A 61 -10.95 7.49 -1.54
CA ASP A 61 -10.89 8.85 -1.01
C ASP A 61 -9.68 9.04 -0.08
N TYR A 62 -9.36 8.00 0.70
CA TYR A 62 -8.28 7.99 1.69
C TYR A 62 -7.44 6.71 1.58
N LEU A 63 -6.13 6.88 1.54
CA LEU A 63 -5.14 5.81 1.68
C LEU A 63 -4.48 5.93 3.05
N LEU A 64 -4.86 5.04 3.97
CA LEU A 64 -4.26 4.98 5.30
C LEU A 64 -2.97 4.15 5.25
N THR A 65 -1.83 4.79 5.50
CA THR A 65 -0.52 4.12 5.58
C THR A 65 0.36 4.76 6.64
N ASN A 66 1.14 3.93 7.33
CA ASN A 66 2.17 4.38 8.26
C ASN A 66 3.54 4.51 7.59
N ASP A 67 3.62 4.21 6.29
CA ASP A 67 4.84 4.39 5.52
C ASP A 67 5.08 5.88 5.26
N LYS A 68 6.23 6.37 5.72
CA LYS A 68 6.58 7.79 5.67
C LYS A 68 6.82 8.28 4.24
N ASP A 69 7.11 7.41 3.29
CA ASP A 69 7.41 7.81 1.91
C ASP A 69 6.17 8.29 1.16
N PHE A 70 4.99 7.84 1.61
CA PHE A 70 3.70 8.33 1.14
C PHE A 70 3.34 9.72 1.69
N HIS A 71 3.99 10.13 2.78
CA HIS A 71 3.74 11.41 3.44
C HIS A 71 4.63 12.56 2.94
N THR A 72 5.53 12.28 1.99
CA THR A 72 6.34 13.32 1.34
C THR A 72 5.48 14.19 0.42
N GLU A 73 5.84 15.47 0.28
CA GLU A 73 5.11 16.43 -0.57
C GLU A 73 4.98 15.95 -2.02
N ARG A 74 6.00 15.28 -2.54
CA ARG A 74 6.01 14.70 -3.88
C ARG A 74 4.90 13.65 -4.02
N THR A 75 4.89 12.64 -3.15
CA THR A 75 3.92 11.55 -3.21
C THR A 75 2.49 12.05 -2.94
N LYS A 76 2.31 12.92 -1.94
CA LYS A 76 1.02 13.56 -1.64
C LYS A 76 0.48 14.34 -2.83
N THR A 77 1.34 15.10 -3.53
CA THR A 77 0.94 15.86 -4.72
C THR A 77 0.48 14.93 -5.84
N VAL A 78 1.18 13.81 -6.06
CA VAL A 78 0.79 12.80 -7.06
C VAL A 78 -0.57 12.20 -6.72
N LEU A 79 -0.77 11.73 -5.49
CA LEU A 79 -2.00 11.08 -5.06
C LEU A 79 -3.19 12.05 -5.05
N LYS A 80 -2.99 13.28 -4.57
CA LYS A 80 -4.03 14.32 -4.55
C LYS A 80 -4.49 14.69 -5.96
N LYS A 81 -3.60 14.71 -6.96
CA LYS A 81 -3.96 14.90 -8.37
C LYS A 81 -4.87 13.78 -8.91
N GLN A 82 -4.78 12.59 -8.32
CA GLN A 82 -5.63 11.44 -8.64
C GLN A 82 -6.87 11.34 -7.75
N GLY A 83 -7.12 12.35 -6.90
CA GLY A 83 -8.25 12.38 -5.97
C GLY A 83 -8.05 11.57 -4.68
N VAL A 84 -6.85 11.04 -4.43
CA VAL A 84 -6.54 10.20 -3.27
C VAL A 84 -5.86 11.04 -2.18
N GLN A 85 -6.40 11.02 -0.97
CA GLN A 85 -5.81 11.68 0.20
C GLN A 85 -4.96 10.70 1.03
N VAL A 86 -3.86 11.19 1.60
CA VAL A 86 -2.95 10.43 2.50
C VAL A 86 -2.64 11.25 3.73
#